data_AF-A0A957B4M2-F1
#
_entry.id   AF-A0A957B4M2-F1
#
_cell.length_a   1.000
_cell.length_b   1.000
_cell.length_c   1.000
_cell.angle_alpha   90.00
_cell.angle_beta   90.00
_cell.angle_gamma   90.00
#
_symmetry.space_group_name_H-M   'P 1'
#
loop_
_entity.id
_entity.type
_entity.pdbx_description
1 polymer ?
#
loop_
_entity_poly.entity_id
_entity_poly.type
_entity_poly.pdbx_seq_one_letter_code
_entity_poly.pdbx_strand_id
1 'polypeptide(L)'
;MASHIVLAESKTTDSQVPSKLLLLVRRIWFVLVVFLFITFLISVPGTYQMLRLACVETDPECGSWVNISTGVVDLLAKYHISLDGFAIINVTAFVIVSLFCWVSGLIILRTRSYTWHGLLASYLLISLAAGGSSFVFVMGQEFTQLPDIWKELAGLAVLPMYLSFSLFFQTFPNGRIYP
;
A
#
# COMPACT_ATOMS: atom_id res chain seq x y z
N MET A 1 -1.03 36.42 56.47
CA MET A 1 -0.44 36.94 55.22
C MET A 1 0.27 35.76 54.56
N ALA A 2 -0.46 34.97 53.77
CA ALA A 2 0.07 33.84 53.01
C ALA A 2 -0.79 33.69 51.76
N SER A 3 -0.28 34.20 50.65
CA SER A 3 -0.91 34.14 49.33
C SER A 3 -0.74 32.74 48.77
N HIS A 4 -1.81 31.96 48.73
CA HIS A 4 -1.85 30.73 47.96
C HIS A 4 -2.07 31.06 46.48
N ILE A 5 -1.00 30.90 45.71
CA ILE A 5 -1.00 30.85 44.26
C ILE A 5 -1.79 29.60 43.85
N VAL A 6 -3.04 29.79 43.43
CA VAL A 6 -3.79 28.76 42.70
C VAL A 6 -3.35 28.88 41.25
N LEU A 7 -2.36 28.07 40.86
CA LEU A 7 -2.10 27.74 39.46
C LEU A 7 -3.38 27.11 38.92
N ALA A 8 -4.13 27.89 38.14
CA ALA A 8 -5.21 27.36 37.33
C ALA A 8 -4.59 26.33 36.38
N GLU A 9 -4.79 25.07 36.73
CA GLU A 9 -4.51 23.90 35.92
C GLU A 9 -5.12 24.15 34.54
N SER A 10 -4.25 24.42 33.56
CA SER A 10 -4.62 24.52 32.15
C SER A 10 -5.28 23.20 31.81
N LYS A 11 -6.61 23.24 31.76
CA LYS A 11 -7.48 22.16 31.32
C LYS A 11 -7.01 21.81 29.92
N THR A 12 -6.12 20.83 29.83
CA THR A 12 -5.76 20.16 28.60
C THR A 12 -7.09 19.77 27.99
N THR A 13 -7.41 20.50 26.93
CA THR A 13 -8.58 20.25 26.10
C THR A 13 -8.28 18.92 25.44
N ASP A 14 -8.63 17.85 26.14
CA ASP A 14 -8.70 16.50 25.62
C ASP A 14 -9.62 16.62 24.43
N SER A 15 -9.00 16.68 23.26
CA SER A 15 -9.62 16.98 21.98
C SER A 15 -10.33 15.70 21.57
N GLN A 16 -11.42 15.40 22.27
CA GLN A 16 -12.36 14.37 21.90
C GLN A 16 -12.90 14.74 20.53
N VAL A 17 -12.26 14.20 19.50
CA VAL A 17 -12.71 14.29 18.12
C VAL A 17 -14.19 13.90 18.12
N PRO A 18 -15.10 14.78 17.67
CA PRO A 18 -16.53 14.54 17.78
C PRO A 18 -16.87 13.21 17.10
N SER A 19 -17.58 12.33 17.83
CA SER A 19 -17.91 10.95 17.41
C SER A 19 -18.45 10.86 15.97
N LYS A 20 -19.19 11.90 15.51
CA LYS A 20 -19.70 11.99 14.14
C LYS A 20 -18.61 12.16 13.07
N LEU A 21 -17.55 12.90 13.37
CA LEU A 21 -16.40 13.08 12.46
C LEU A 21 -15.60 11.78 12.35
N LEU A 22 -15.39 11.08 13.48
CA LEU A 22 -14.76 9.76 13.50
C LEU A 22 -15.53 8.73 12.67
N LEU A 23 -16.87 8.73 12.74
CA LEU A 23 -17.70 7.85 11.92
C LEU A 23 -17.59 8.18 10.43
N LEU A 24 -17.52 9.46 10.07
CA LEU A 24 -17.38 9.90 8.68
C LEU A 24 -16.02 9.52 8.09
N VAL A 25 -14.93 9.77 8.83
CA VAL A 25 -13.56 9.36 8.46
C VAL A 25 -13.52 7.84 8.27
N ARG A 26 -14.09 7.07 9.19
CA ARG A 26 -14.14 5.61 9.09
C ARG A 26 -14.90 5.13 7.85
N ARG A 27 -16.00 5.79 7.49
CA ARG A 27 -16.78 5.43 6.30
C ARG A 27 -16.00 5.71 5.01
N ILE A 28 -15.36 6.89 4.92
CA ILE A 28 -14.47 7.23 3.81
C ILE A 28 -13.33 6.20 3.72
N TRP A 29 -12.79 5.79 4.87
CA TRP A 29 -11.75 4.78 4.93
C TRP A 29 -12.23 3.43 4.39
N PHE A 30 -13.40 2.96 4.79
CA PHE A 30 -13.95 1.72 4.24
C PHE A 30 -14.15 1.79 2.72
N VAL A 31 -14.63 2.92 2.20
CA VAL A 31 -14.77 3.11 0.75
C VAL A 31 -13.41 3.04 0.06
N LEU A 32 -12.38 3.68 0.62
CA LEU A 32 -11.02 3.64 0.09
C LEU A 32 -10.44 2.22 0.12
N VAL A 33 -10.62 1.50 1.23
CA VAL A 33 -10.20 0.11 1.40
C VAL A 33 -10.85 -0.80 0.35
N VAL A 34 -12.16 -0.66 0.14
CA VAL A 34 -12.87 -1.45 -0.88
C VAL A 34 -12.41 -1.09 -2.29
N PHE A 35 -12.23 0.21 -2.57
CA PHE A 35 -11.71 0.70 -3.86
C PHE A 35 -10.32 0.13 -4.17
N LEU A 36 -9.42 0.14 -3.19
CA LEU A 36 -8.07 -0.41 -3.30
C LEU A 36 -8.08 -1.93 -3.46
N PHE A 37 -9.02 -2.63 -2.80
CA PHE A 37 -9.17 -4.08 -2.92
C PHE A 37 -9.64 -4.49 -4.32
N ILE A 38 -10.65 -3.80 -4.87
CA ILE A 38 -11.13 -4.04 -6.24
C ILE A 38 -10.00 -3.78 -7.24
N THR A 39 -9.28 -2.68 -7.05
CA THR A 39 -8.13 -2.33 -7.88
C THR A 39 -7.07 -3.43 -7.86
N PHE A 40 -6.70 -3.91 -6.67
CA PHE A 40 -5.77 -5.04 -6.50
C PHE A 40 -6.22 -6.28 -7.28
N LEU A 41 -7.50 -6.69 -7.16
CA LEU A 41 -8.01 -7.87 -7.87
C LEU A 41 -7.90 -7.74 -9.40
N ILE A 42 -8.12 -6.54 -9.93
CA ILE A 42 -8.03 -6.25 -11.37
C ILE A 42 -6.56 -6.12 -11.82
N SER A 43 -5.69 -5.62 -10.95
CA SER A 43 -4.25 -5.50 -11.22
C SER A 43 -3.55 -6.84 -11.32
N VAL A 44 -3.97 -7.87 -10.58
CA VAL A 44 -3.33 -9.21 -10.61
C VAL A 44 -3.21 -9.78 -12.04
N PRO A 45 -4.29 -9.90 -12.84
CA PRO A 45 -4.18 -10.38 -14.21
C PRO A 45 -3.37 -9.42 -15.11
N GLY A 46 -3.47 -8.11 -14.90
CA GLY A 46 -2.67 -7.13 -15.64
C GLY A 46 -1.17 -7.29 -15.40
N THR A 47 -0.77 -7.46 -14.14
CA THR A 47 0.61 -7.76 -13.75
C THR A 47 1.10 -9.08 -14.34
N TYR A 48 0.25 -10.11 -14.39
CA TYR A 48 0.62 -11.37 -15.04
C TYR A 48 0.86 -11.21 -16.54
N GLN A 49 0.03 -10.42 -17.24
CA GLN A 49 0.24 -10.11 -18.65
C GLN A 49 1.53 -9.31 -18.87
N MET A 50 1.77 -8.30 -18.04
CA MET A 50 2.99 -7.50 -18.04
C MET A 50 4.25 -8.37 -17.90
N LEU A 51 4.28 -9.31 -16.95
CA LEU A 51 5.43 -10.20 -16.74
C LEU A 51 5.62 -11.24 -17.86
N ARG A 52 4.63 -11.45 -18.73
CA ARG A 52 4.76 -12.36 -19.87
C ARG A 52 5.24 -11.67 -21.14
N LEU A 53 5.30 -10.34 -21.14
CA LEU A 53 5.77 -9.56 -22.27
C LEU A 53 7.27 -9.31 -22.09
N ALA A 54 8.06 -10.05 -22.86
CA ALA A 54 9.48 -9.76 -23.03
C ALA A 54 9.61 -8.53 -23.92
N CYS A 55 10.13 -7.44 -23.36
CA CYS A 55 10.36 -6.26 -24.16
C CYS A 55 11.67 -6.37 -24.93
N VAL A 56 11.62 -6.03 -26.20
CA VAL A 56 12.81 -5.80 -27.01
C VAL A 56 13.30 -4.39 -26.70
N GLU A 57 14.60 -4.27 -26.38
CA GLU A 57 15.28 -3.02 -25.96
C GLU A 57 15.10 -1.83 -26.92
N THR A 58 14.57 -2.07 -28.13
CA THR A 58 14.29 -1.05 -29.15
C THR A 58 13.01 -0.25 -28.91
N ASP A 59 12.13 -0.68 -27.99
CA ASP A 59 10.90 0.06 -27.69
C ASP A 59 11.13 1.13 -26.60
N PRO A 60 10.91 2.43 -26.90
CA PRO A 60 11.17 3.52 -25.95
C PRO A 60 10.27 3.47 -24.72
N GLU A 61 9.13 2.78 -24.80
CA GLU A 61 8.19 2.58 -23.69
C GLU A 61 8.63 1.48 -22.71
N CYS A 62 9.69 0.73 -23.04
CA CYS A 62 10.13 -0.39 -22.20
C CYS A 62 11.28 -0.10 -21.23
N GLY A 63 11.52 1.18 -20.91
CA GLY A 63 12.48 1.60 -19.89
C GLY A 63 12.05 1.38 -18.44
N SER A 64 10.87 0.79 -18.17
CA SER A 64 10.41 0.53 -16.81
C SER A 64 11.13 -0.69 -16.22
N TRP A 65 11.68 -0.54 -15.02
CA TRP A 65 12.35 -1.62 -14.26
C TRP A 65 11.45 -2.84 -14.00
N VAL A 66 10.14 -2.67 -14.16
CA VAL A 66 9.13 -3.71 -13.96
C VAL A 66 9.04 -4.65 -15.17
N ASN A 67 9.38 -4.18 -16.37
CA ASN A 67 9.31 -4.99 -17.58
C ASN A 67 10.53 -5.92 -17.67
N ILE A 68 10.31 -7.14 -18.16
CA ILE A 68 11.38 -8.12 -18.28
C ILE A 68 12.22 -7.79 -19.51
N SER A 69 13.50 -7.45 -19.28
CA SER A 69 14.46 -7.19 -20.35
C SER A 69 14.87 -8.49 -21.06
N THR A 70 15.28 -8.37 -22.32
CA THR A 70 15.81 -9.47 -23.13
C THR A 70 16.94 -10.23 -22.42
N GLY A 71 17.83 -9.54 -21.72
CA GLY A 71 18.92 -10.16 -20.96
C GLY A 71 18.44 -11.08 -19.83
N VAL A 72 17.31 -10.75 -19.18
CA VAL A 72 16.68 -11.63 -18.18
C VAL A 72 16.05 -12.84 -18.87
N VAL A 73 15.41 -12.66 -20.01
CA VAL A 73 14.85 -13.78 -20.81
C VAL A 73 15.94 -14.75 -21.25
N ASP A 74 17.08 -14.25 -21.72
CA ASP A 74 18.22 -15.07 -22.11
C ASP A 74 18.81 -15.84 -20.93
N LEU A 75 18.83 -15.24 -19.74
CA LEU A 75 19.21 -15.93 -18.51
C LEU A 75 18.21 -17.03 -18.14
N LEU A 76 16.91 -16.75 -18.19
CA LEU A 76 15.87 -17.75 -17.92
C LEU A 76 15.97 -18.94 -18.90
N ALA A 77 16.21 -18.65 -20.18
CA ALA A 77 16.42 -19.66 -21.22
C ALA A 77 17.62 -20.56 -20.91
N LYS A 78 18.73 -19.99 -20.40
CA LYS A 78 19.92 -20.76 -19.97
C LYS A 78 19.63 -21.70 -18.81
N TYR A 79 18.72 -21.34 -17.92
CA TYR A 79 18.32 -22.18 -16.77
C TYR A 79 17.12 -23.10 -17.07
N HIS A 80 16.68 -23.19 -18.33
CA HIS A 80 15.48 -23.95 -18.73
C HIS A 80 14.19 -23.52 -17.99
N ILE A 81 14.14 -22.27 -17.52
CA ILE A 81 12.97 -21.72 -16.85
C ILE A 81 12.12 -21.01 -17.92
N SER A 82 10.84 -21.39 -18.03
CA SER A 82 9.91 -20.69 -18.90
C SER A 82 9.55 -19.32 -18.34
N LEU A 83 9.36 -18.35 -19.22
CA LEU A 83 8.90 -17.01 -18.86
C LEU A 83 7.56 -17.06 -18.11
N ASP A 84 6.69 -17.98 -18.50
CA ASP A 84 5.40 -18.23 -17.86
C ASP A 84 5.56 -18.75 -16.42
N GLY A 85 6.46 -19.72 -16.20
CA GLY A 85 6.76 -20.22 -14.86
C GLY A 85 7.32 -19.13 -13.94
N PHE A 86 8.20 -18.28 -14.48
CA PHE A 86 8.72 -17.12 -13.77
C PHE A 86 7.62 -16.11 -13.42
N ALA A 87 6.74 -15.79 -14.37
CA ALA A 87 5.62 -14.88 -14.14
C ALA A 87 4.67 -15.39 -13.04
N ILE A 88 4.30 -16.69 -13.10
CA ILE A 88 3.44 -17.33 -12.09
C ILE A 88 4.07 -17.25 -10.71
N ILE A 89 5.35 -17.60 -10.56
CA ILE A 89 6.04 -17.60 -9.27
C ILE A 89 6.08 -16.18 -8.68
N ASN A 90 6.43 -15.18 -9.48
CA ASN A 90 6.50 -13.79 -9.01
C ASN A 90 5.13 -13.24 -8.63
N VAL A 91 4.13 -13.38 -9.50
CA VAL A 91 2.75 -12.92 -9.22
C VAL A 91 2.24 -13.61 -7.96
N THR A 92 2.46 -14.92 -7.82
CA THR A 92 2.04 -15.67 -6.63
C THR A 92 2.72 -15.15 -5.37
N ALA A 93 4.04 -14.92 -5.40
CA ALA A 93 4.76 -14.36 -4.27
C ALA A 93 4.24 -12.98 -3.87
N PHE A 94 4.01 -12.08 -4.84
CA PHE A 94 3.46 -10.75 -4.59
C PHE A 94 2.03 -10.82 -4.03
N VAL A 95 1.19 -11.71 -4.56
CA VAL A 95 -0.18 -11.92 -4.05
C VAL A 95 -0.15 -12.42 -2.61
N ILE A 96 0.69 -13.39 -2.27
CA ILE A 96 0.83 -13.92 -0.91
C ILE A 96 1.21 -12.79 0.06
N VAL A 97 2.27 -12.03 -0.25
CA VAL A 97 2.71 -10.90 0.59
C VAL A 97 1.59 -9.86 0.73
N SER A 98 0.90 -9.55 -0.37
CA SER A 98 -0.20 -8.58 -0.37
C SER A 98 -1.38 -9.06 0.47
N LEU A 99 -1.72 -10.35 0.45
CA LEU A 99 -2.75 -10.92 1.30
C LEU A 99 -2.37 -10.82 2.78
N PHE A 100 -1.12 -11.08 3.14
CA PHE A 100 -0.63 -10.86 4.51
C PHE A 100 -0.78 -9.39 4.94
N CYS A 101 -0.44 -8.45 4.06
CA CYS A 101 -0.61 -7.01 4.31
C CYS A 101 -2.09 -6.60 4.40
N TRP A 102 -2.97 -7.16 3.57
CA TRP A 102 -4.43 -6.95 3.64
C TRP A 102 -4.98 -7.41 4.99
N VAL A 103 -4.67 -8.64 5.39
CA VAL A 103 -5.18 -9.23 6.64
C VAL A 103 -4.67 -8.44 7.84
N SER A 104 -3.36 -8.17 7.91
CA SER A 104 -2.78 -7.40 9.01
C SER A 104 -3.31 -5.96 9.08
N GLY A 105 -3.43 -5.27 7.94
CA GLY A 105 -3.98 -3.93 7.85
C GLY A 105 -5.44 -3.85 8.32
N LEU A 106 -6.28 -4.81 7.91
CA LEU A 106 -7.68 -4.90 8.36
C LEU A 106 -7.80 -5.22 9.84
N ILE A 107 -6.95 -6.11 10.37
CA ILE A 107 -6.92 -6.43 11.81
C ILE A 107 -6.54 -5.20 12.63
N ILE A 108 -5.49 -4.47 12.24
CA ILE A 108 -5.07 -3.25 12.94
C ILE A 108 -6.15 -2.18 12.85
N LEU A 109 -6.76 -2.00 11.67
CA LEU A 109 -7.87 -1.06 11.50
C LEU A 109 -9.06 -1.42 12.40
N ARG A 110 -9.34 -2.70 12.61
CA ARG A 110 -10.44 -3.14 13.48
C ARG A 110 -10.11 -3.02 14.97
N THR A 111 -8.88 -3.30 15.37
CA THR A 111 -8.47 -3.42 16.78
C THR A 111 -7.95 -2.12 17.38
N ARG A 112 -7.30 -1.27 16.58
CA ARG A 112 -6.58 -0.07 17.04
C ARG A 112 -6.99 1.19 16.28
N SER A 113 -8.21 1.27 15.75
CA SER A 113 -8.73 2.48 15.07
C SER A 113 -8.74 3.75 15.93
N TYR A 114 -8.62 3.62 17.25
CA TYR A 114 -8.68 4.73 18.20
C TYR A 114 -7.32 5.40 18.43
N THR A 115 -6.21 4.82 17.96
CA THR A 115 -4.88 5.43 18.08
C THR A 115 -4.38 5.91 16.71
N TRP A 116 -3.81 7.12 16.66
CA TRP A 116 -3.26 7.70 15.42
C TRP A 116 -2.23 6.77 14.75
N HIS A 117 -1.38 6.12 15.57
CA HIS A 117 -0.39 5.14 15.11
C HIS A 117 -1.03 3.89 14.49
N GLY A 118 -2.15 3.41 15.04
CA GLY A 118 -2.87 2.25 14.49
C GLY A 118 -3.50 2.56 13.13
N LEU A 119 -4.06 3.76 12.97
CA LEU A 119 -4.57 4.24 11.68
C LEU A 119 -3.45 4.33 10.64
N LEU A 120 -2.32 4.94 10.99
CA LEU A 120 -1.17 5.10 10.09
C LEU A 120 -0.57 3.75 9.67
N ALA A 121 -0.41 2.82 10.61
CA ALA A 121 0.05 1.46 10.33
C ALA A 121 -0.95 0.68 9.45
N SER A 122 -2.25 0.78 9.72
CA SER A 122 -3.27 0.12 8.89
C SER A 122 -3.30 0.67 7.46
N TYR A 123 -3.14 1.98 7.30
CA TYR A 123 -3.08 2.63 6.00
C TYR A 123 -1.85 2.18 5.20
N LEU A 124 -0.69 2.15 5.85
CA LEU A 124 0.54 1.69 5.25
C LEU A 124 0.40 0.26 4.73
N LEU A 125 -0.13 -0.65 5.56
CA LEU A 125 -0.32 -2.05 5.17
C LEU A 125 -1.33 -2.22 4.04
N ILE A 126 -2.45 -1.48 4.07
CA ILE A 126 -3.47 -1.56 3.02
C ILE A 126 -2.96 -0.97 1.71
N SER A 127 -2.21 0.13 1.76
CA SER A 127 -1.60 0.74 0.57
C SER A 127 -0.52 -0.16 -0.03
N LEU A 128 0.31 -0.78 0.81
CA LEU A 128 1.31 -1.76 0.40
C LEU A 128 0.68 -3.02 -0.19
N ALA A 129 -0.48 -3.43 0.34
CA ALA A 129 -1.23 -4.56 -0.17
C ALA A 129 -1.87 -4.26 -1.53
N ALA A 130 -2.31 -3.02 -1.76
CA ALA A 130 -2.96 -2.62 -3.01
C ALA A 130 -1.96 -2.32 -4.14
N GLY A 131 -0.88 -1.60 -3.85
CA GLY A 131 0.17 -1.31 -4.82
C GLY A 131 1.15 -2.47 -5.04
N GLY A 132 1.20 -3.42 -4.09
CA GLY A 132 2.21 -4.47 -4.01
C GLY A 132 3.49 -3.96 -3.35
N SER A 133 4.36 -4.89 -2.92
CA SER A 133 5.65 -4.58 -2.25
C SER A 133 6.58 -3.67 -3.06
N SER A 134 6.29 -3.51 -4.36
CA SER A 134 7.14 -2.77 -5.30
C SER A 134 6.32 -1.98 -6.34
N PHE A 135 5.07 -1.58 -6.08
CA PHE A 135 4.23 -0.90 -7.09
C PHE A 135 3.91 -1.74 -8.34
N VAL A 136 4.21 -3.04 -8.30
CA VAL A 136 4.05 -3.97 -9.42
C VAL A 136 2.59 -4.07 -9.86
N PHE A 137 1.65 -3.90 -8.93
CA PHE A 137 0.22 -3.93 -9.22
C PHE A 137 -0.29 -2.59 -9.74
N VAL A 138 0.35 -1.46 -9.37
CA VAL A 138 0.04 -0.15 -9.94
C VAL A 138 0.44 -0.13 -11.42
N MET A 139 1.65 -0.58 -11.74
CA MET A 139 2.13 -0.67 -13.12
C MET A 139 1.33 -1.71 -13.93
N GLY A 140 0.91 -2.80 -13.29
CA GLY A 140 0.05 -3.80 -13.91
C GLY A 140 -1.31 -3.25 -14.36
N GLN A 141 -1.78 -2.13 -13.81
CA GLN A 141 -3.03 -1.50 -14.26
C GLN A 141 -2.96 -0.99 -15.70
N GLU A 142 -1.77 -0.67 -16.22
CA GLU A 142 -1.63 -0.24 -17.62
C GLU A 142 -1.99 -1.34 -18.61
N PHE A 143 -1.87 -2.59 -18.19
CA PHE A 143 -2.25 -3.77 -18.97
C PHE A 143 -3.72 -4.16 -18.75
N THR A 144 -4.49 -3.33 -18.04
CA THR A 144 -5.93 -3.52 -17.83
C THR A 144 -6.72 -2.48 -18.60
N GLN A 145 -7.93 -2.83 -19.03
CA GLN A 145 -8.85 -1.93 -19.75
C GLN A 145 -9.57 -0.93 -18.82
N LEU A 146 -8.95 -0.56 -17.70
CA LEU A 146 -9.51 0.40 -16.77
C LEU A 146 -9.42 1.82 -17.34
N PRO A 147 -10.43 2.69 -17.09
CA PRO A 147 -10.35 4.11 -17.45
C PRO A 147 -9.16 4.78 -16.75
N ASP A 148 -8.50 5.72 -17.44
CA ASP A 148 -7.29 6.38 -16.90
C ASP A 148 -7.55 7.10 -15.57
N ILE A 149 -8.75 7.67 -15.40
CA ILE A 149 -9.18 8.30 -14.14
C ILE A 149 -9.08 7.30 -12.95
N TRP A 150 -9.36 6.02 -13.19
CA TRP A 150 -9.27 4.99 -12.16
C TRP A 150 -7.81 4.68 -11.79
N LYS A 151 -6.93 4.64 -12.79
CA LYS A 151 -5.48 4.41 -12.61
C LYS A 151 -4.85 5.56 -11.82
N GLU A 152 -5.15 6.80 -12.20
CA GLU A 152 -4.68 8.00 -11.51
C GLU A 152 -5.16 8.04 -10.06
N LEU A 153 -6.43 7.70 -9.81
CA LEU A 153 -6.99 7.68 -8.46
C LEU A 153 -6.34 6.59 -7.59
N ALA A 154 -6.06 5.43 -8.18
CA ALA A 154 -5.31 4.36 -7.50
C ALA A 154 -3.87 4.80 -7.20
N GLY A 155 -3.16 5.40 -8.16
CA GLY A 155 -1.82 5.95 -7.96
C GLY A 155 -1.78 7.01 -6.86
N LEU A 156 -2.74 7.94 -6.86
CA LEU A 156 -2.87 8.97 -5.84
C LEU A 156 -3.18 8.40 -4.45
N ALA A 157 -3.95 7.31 -4.38
CA ALA A 157 -4.25 6.63 -3.12
C ALA A 157 -3.04 5.88 -2.54
N VAL A 158 -2.10 5.44 -3.38
CA VAL A 158 -0.87 4.74 -2.97
C VAL A 158 0.30 5.70 -2.72
N LEU A 159 0.32 6.89 -3.33
CA LEU A 159 1.38 7.91 -3.14
C LEU A 159 1.71 8.21 -1.65
N PRO A 160 0.71 8.42 -0.76
CA PRO A 160 0.99 8.71 0.64
C PRO A 160 1.55 7.51 1.41
N MET A 161 1.69 6.32 0.79
CA MET A 161 2.35 5.17 1.38
C MET A 161 3.77 5.49 1.82
N TYR A 162 4.57 6.19 1.01
CA TYR A 162 5.95 6.54 1.37
C TYR A 162 6.02 7.53 2.54
N LEU A 163 5.11 8.51 2.55
CA LEU A 163 4.98 9.45 3.67
C LEU A 163 4.61 8.67 4.95
N SER A 164 3.68 7.73 4.85
CA SER A 164 3.27 6.89 5.97
C SER A 164 4.40 5.96 6.42
N PHE A 165 5.20 5.43 5.49
CA PHE A 165 6.36 4.61 5.80
C PHE A 165 7.41 5.43 6.56
N SER A 166 7.76 6.63 6.08
CA SER A 166 8.66 7.54 6.77
C SER A 166 8.14 7.93 8.15
N LEU A 167 6.86 8.30 8.25
CA LEU A 167 6.22 8.66 9.52
C LEU A 167 6.17 7.48 10.49
N PHE A 168 5.97 6.26 10.01
CA PHE A 168 6.01 5.06 10.84
C PHE A 168 7.40 4.90 11.48
N PHE A 169 8.49 4.96 10.72
CA PHE A 169 9.84 4.85 11.33
C PHE A 169 10.17 6.03 12.25
N GLN A 170 9.71 7.24 11.94
CA GLN A 170 9.91 8.42 12.78
C GLN A 170 9.08 8.40 14.07
N THR A 171 7.91 7.74 14.07
CA THR A 171 7.05 7.58 15.25
C THR A 171 7.42 6.36 16.10
N PHE A 172 8.16 5.41 15.53
CA PHE A 172 8.76 4.28 16.24
C PHE A 172 10.30 4.31 16.24
N PRO A 173 10.97 5.41 16.66
CA PRO A 173 12.43 5.50 16.62
C PRO A 173 13.11 4.51 17.58
N ASN A 174 12.37 4.00 18.56
CA ASN A 174 12.88 3.11 19.62
C ASN A 174 12.44 1.65 19.48
N GLY A 175 11.73 1.25 18.41
CA GLY A 175 11.28 -0.15 18.21
C GLY A 175 10.38 -0.71 19.31
N ARG A 176 9.95 0.09 20.28
CA ARG A 176 9.10 -0.33 21.39
C ARG A 176 7.64 -0.38 20.91
N ILE A 177 7.20 -1.59 20.56
CA ILE A 177 5.79 -1.96 20.48
C ILE A 177 5.31 -2.15 21.92
N TYR A 178 5.11 -1.06 22.66
CA TYR A 178 4.71 -1.10 24.07
C TYR A 178 3.42 -0.28 24.30
N PRO A 179 2.70 -0.60 25.38
CA PRO A 179 2.93 0.11 26.63
C PRO A 179 3.81 -0.66 27.59
#